data_AF-A0A2W5TMV9-F1
#
_entry.id   AF-A0A2W5TMV9-F1
#
_cell.length_a   1.000
_cell.length_b   1.000
_cell.length_c   1.000
_cell.angle_alpha   90.00
_cell.angle_beta   90.00
_cell.angle_gamma   90.00
#
_symmetry.space_group_name_H-M   'P 1'
#
loop_
_entity.id
_entity.type
_entity.pdbx_description
1 polymer ?
#
loop_
_entity_poly.entity_id
_entity_poly.type
_entity_poly.pdbx_seq_one_letter_code
_entity_poly.pdbx_strand_id
1 'polypeptide(L)' 'MTNFKNEGMKKAAFDLECKEDDLKVKEVSKTEVNVTGCGKKATYSDQGGGAWTTSSVKAD' A
#
# COMPACT_ATOMS: atom_id res chain seq x y z
N MET A 1 0.02 6.47 13.71
CA MET A 1 -0.90 5.46 13.15
C MET A 1 -1.48 6.03 11.89
N THR A 2 -0.93 5.61 10.75
CA THR A 2 -1.35 6.10 9.44
C THR A 2 -2.70 5.50 9.07
N ASN A 3 -3.59 6.28 8.42
CA ASN A 3 -4.95 5.85 8.06
C ASN A 3 -4.98 4.84 6.89
N PHE A 4 -3.87 4.10 6.67
CA PHE A 4 -3.67 3.18 5.57
C PHE A 4 -4.44 1.85 5.76
N LYS A 5 -4.76 1.50 7.01
CA LYS A 5 -5.16 0.13 7.40
C LYS A 5 -6.42 -0.43 6.74
N ASN A 6 -7.32 0.38 6.21
CA ASN A 6 -8.60 -0.12 5.67
C ASN A 6 -8.68 0.05 4.14
N GLU A 7 -8.69 1.28 3.64
CA GLU A 7 -8.78 1.51 2.19
C GLU A 7 -7.46 1.25 1.46
N GLY A 8 -6.34 1.58 2.09
CA GLY A 8 -5.01 1.35 1.55
C GLY A 8 -4.68 -0.14 1.41
N MET A 9 -5.07 -0.97 2.38
CA MET A 9 -4.89 -2.43 2.35
C MET A 9 -5.66 -3.08 1.20
N LYS A 10 -6.96 -2.77 1.05
CA LYS A 10 -7.78 -3.31 -0.04
C LYS A 10 -7.25 -2.91 -1.42
N LYS A 11 -6.84 -1.65 -1.56
CA LYS A 11 -6.25 -1.16 -2.80
C LYS A 11 -4.93 -1.87 -3.10
N ALA A 12 -4.09 -2.07 -2.09
CA ALA A 12 -2.84 -2.81 -2.24
C ALA A 12 -3.04 -4.28 -2.58
N ALA A 13 -4.01 -4.94 -1.98
CA ALA A 13 -4.36 -6.32 -2.32
C ALA A 13 -4.79 -6.44 -3.78
N PHE A 14 -5.59 -5.50 -4.27
CA PHE A 14 -6.00 -5.44 -5.66
C PHE A 14 -4.82 -5.15 -6.61
N ASP A 15 -4.04 -4.11 -6.33
CA ASP A 15 -2.90 -3.68 -7.15
C ASP A 15 -1.80 -4.75 -7.24
N LEU A 16 -1.49 -5.43 -6.12
CA LEU A 16 -0.50 -6.51 -6.08
C LEU A 16 -1.07 -7.85 -6.51
N GLU A 17 -2.39 -7.96 -6.74
CA GLU A 17 -3.11 -9.22 -6.97
C GLU A 17 -2.77 -10.26 -5.89
N CYS A 18 -2.83 -9.82 -4.63
CA CYS A 18 -2.35 -10.54 -3.46
C CYS A 18 -3.39 -10.50 -2.34
N LYS A 19 -3.40 -11.49 -1.45
CA LYS A 19 -4.26 -11.44 -0.25
C LYS A 19 -3.74 -10.43 0.74
N GLU A 20 -4.65 -9.75 1.43
CA GLU A 20 -4.32 -8.77 2.48
C GLU A 20 -3.41 -9.37 3.57
N ASP A 21 -3.61 -10.64 3.93
CA ASP A 21 -2.77 -11.37 4.90
C ASP A 21 -1.32 -11.62 4.43
N ASP A 22 -1.09 -11.68 3.12
CA ASP A 22 0.23 -11.86 2.51
C ASP A 22 0.93 -10.52 2.21
N LEU A 23 0.25 -9.39 2.46
CA LEU A 23 0.83 -8.07 2.31
C LEU A 23 1.56 -7.63 3.57
N LYS A 24 2.79 -7.14 3.38
CA LYS A 24 3.56 -6.44 4.40
C LYS A 24 3.55 -4.95 4.12
N VAL A 25 2.96 -4.21 5.05
CA VAL A 25 2.98 -2.74 5.02
C VAL A 25 4.14 -2.24 5.85
N LYS A 26 4.97 -1.39 5.26
CA LYS A 26 6.05 -0.67 5.89
C LYS A 26 5.75 0.82 5.81
N GLU A 27 5.40 1.42 6.95
CA GLU A 27 5.22 2.87 7.05
C GLU A 27 6.57 3.55 6.83
N VAL A 28 6.67 4.37 5.79
CA VAL A 28 7.88 5.16 5.48
C VAL A 28 7.75 6.55 6.10
N SER A 29 6.55 7.12 6.08
CA SER A 29 6.22 8.44 6.65
C SER A 29 4.74 8.51 6.99
N LYS A 30 4.30 9.62 7.62
CA LYS A 30 2.89 9.84 8.00
C LYS A 30 1.92 9.80 6.80
N THR A 31 2.43 10.06 5.61
CA THR A 31 1.68 10.11 4.35
C THR A 31 2.28 9.17 3.31
N GLU A 32 3.17 8.26 3.67
CA GLU A 32 3.77 7.33 2.72
C GLU A 32 3.97 5.95 3.34
N VAL A 33 3.52 4.93 2.63
CA VAL A 33 3.72 3.53 3.01
C VAL A 33 4.21 2.75 1.81
N ASN A 34 5.03 1.75 2.06
CA ASN A 34 5.44 0.75 1.08
C ASN A 34 4.72 -0.54 1.42
N VAL A 35 4.15 -1.19 0.41
CA VAL A 35 3.49 -2.48 0.55
C VAL A 35 4.22 -3.49 -0.32
N THR A 36 4.59 -4.61 0.26
CA THR A 36 5.23 -5.74 -0.44
C THR A 36 4.42 -7.00 -0.21
N GLY A 37 4.25 -7.82 -1.24
CA GLY A 37 3.49 -9.06 -1.14
C GLY A 37 3.43 -9.78 -2.48
N CYS A 38 3.33 -11.12 -2.45
CA CYS A 38 3.20 -11.95 -3.65
C CYS A 38 4.26 -11.68 -4.74
N GLY A 39 5.51 -11.34 -4.36
CA GLY A 39 6.58 -11.04 -5.31
C GLY A 39 6.45 -9.68 -6.02
N LYS A 40 5.60 -8.80 -5.51
CA LYS A 40 5.43 -7.42 -5.99
C LYS A 40 5.59 -6.43 -4.83
N LYS A 41 5.81 -5.17 -5.18
CA LYS A 41 5.88 -4.04 -4.26
C LYS A 41 5.25 -2.80 -4.85
N ALA A 42 4.61 -1.99 -4.01
CA ALA A 42 4.02 -0.72 -4.40
C ALA A 42 4.19 0.32 -3.29
N THR A 43 4.35 1.58 -3.70
CA THR A 43 4.42 2.71 -2.77
C THR A 43 3.11 3.48 -2.84
N TYR A 44 2.49 3.70 -1.68
CA TYR A 44 1.26 4.46 -1.53
C TYR A 44 1.54 5.74 -0.78
N SER A 45 0.99 6.83 -1.28
CA SER A 45 1.12 8.14 -0.67
C SER A 45 -0.28 8.73 -0.41
N ASP A 46 -0.47 9.31 0.76
CA ASP A 46 -1.68 10.07 1.10
C ASP A 46 -1.56 11.47 0.50
N GLN A 47 -2.47 11.82 -0.39
CA GLN A 47 -2.59 13.16 -0.97
C GLN A 47 -3.40 14.12 -0.07
N GLY A 48 -3.79 13.68 1.13
CA GLY A 48 -4.64 14.39 2.07
C GLY A 48 -6.06 13.86 2.08
N GLY A 49 -6.66 13.81 3.28
CA GLY A 49 -8.06 13.41 3.46
C GLY A 49 -8.37 11.92 3.31
N GLY A 50 -7.35 11.04 3.28
CA GLY A 50 -7.52 9.59 3.11
C GLY A 50 -7.46 9.11 1.65
N ALA A 51 -7.14 10.00 0.71
CA ALA A 51 -6.95 9.66 -0.69
C ALA A 51 -5.55 9.05 -0.92
N TRP A 52 -5.49 7.72 -0.90
CA TRP A 52 -4.27 6.96 -1.16
C TRP A 52 -4.03 6.76 -2.66
N THR A 53 -2.97 7.37 -3.18
CA THR A 53 -2.51 7.15 -4.56
C THR A 53 -1.33 6.18 -4.56
N THR A 54 -1.24 5.35 -5.61
CA THR A 54 -0.07 4.48 -5.83
C THR A 54 0.80 5.09 -6.92
N SER A 55 2.11 5.14 -6.68
CA SER A 55 3.04 5.73 -7.66
C SER A 55 3.41 4.73 -8.76
N SER A 56 3.41 3.42 -8.49
CA SER A 56 3.51 2.30 -9.45
C SER A 56 3.58 0.96 -8.69
N VAL A 57 3.02 -0.11 -9.25
CA VAL A 57 3.29 -1.49 -8.82
C VAL A 57 4.53 -1.97 -9.57
N LYS A 58 5.53 -2.46 -8.84
CA LYS A 58 6.76 -3.06 -9.38
C LYS A 58 6.81 -4.53 -9.01
N ALA A 59 7.38 -5.35 -9.89
CA ALA A 59 7.85 -6.66 -9.49
C ALA A 59 8.97 -6.49 -8.45
N ASP A 60 9.00 -7.33 -7.42
CA ASP A 60 10.01 -7.27 -6.37
C ASP A 60 11.40 -7.64 -6.88
#